data_AF-A0A1M6Q7G9-F1
#
_entry.id   AF-A0A1M6Q7G9-F1
#
_cell.length_a   1.000
_cell.length_b   1.000
_cell.length_c   1.000
_cell.angle_alpha   90.00
_cell.angle_beta   90.00
_cell.angle_gamma   90.00
#
_symmetry.space_group_name_H-M   'P 1'
#
loop_
_entity.id
_entity.type
_entity.pdbx_description
1 polymer ?
#
loop_
_entity_poly.entity_id
_entity_poly.type
_entity_poly.pdbx_seq_one_letter_code
_entity_poly.pdbx_strand_id
1 'polypeptide(L)'
;MKKILLPLLVSTSLSIGCSNEDDGTKCESCTSQAGTTFRICENSNGDYKLVTGDESRTITKEEMEGTTPTAVVQEACAADRPL
;
A
#
# COMPACT_ATOMS: atom_id res chain seq x y z
N MET A 1 -28.53 -35.25 -21.84
CA MET A 1 -28.55 -34.67 -20.47
C MET A 1 -27.43 -33.66 -20.37
N LYS A 2 -27.78 -32.38 -20.23
CA LYS A 2 -26.86 -31.24 -20.18
C LYS A 2 -26.23 -31.22 -18.77
N LYS A 3 -24.93 -31.50 -18.66
CA LYS A 3 -24.22 -31.41 -17.37
C LYS A 3 -23.81 -29.96 -17.18
N ILE A 4 -24.57 -29.24 -16.37
CA ILE A 4 -24.27 -27.87 -15.97
C ILE A 4 -23.10 -27.95 -14.99
N LEU A 5 -21.90 -27.61 -15.48
CA LEU A 5 -20.75 -27.35 -14.63
C LEU A 5 -20.81 -25.88 -14.24
N LEU A 6 -21.24 -25.62 -13.00
CA LEU A 6 -21.02 -24.36 -12.30
C LEU A 6 -19.53 -24.33 -11.91
N PRO A 7 -18.70 -23.39 -12.41
CA PRO A 7 -17.45 -23.11 -11.75
C PRO A 7 -17.71 -22.12 -10.61
N LEU A 8 -17.39 -22.62 -9.42
CA LEU A 8 -17.16 -21.91 -8.16
C LEU A 8 -16.61 -20.50 -8.37
N LEU A 9 -17.17 -19.54 -7.62
CA LEU A 9 -16.58 -18.22 -7.41
C LEU A 9 -15.13 -18.38 -6.97
N VAL A 10 -14.20 -18.02 -7.85
CA VAL A 10 -12.83 -17.70 -7.44
C VAL A 10 -12.85 -16.26 -6.99
N SER A 11 -13.08 -16.06 -5.70
CA SER A 11 -12.70 -14.82 -5.02
C SER A 11 -11.18 -14.76 -5.02
N THR A 12 -10.59 -14.25 -6.10
CA THR A 12 -9.22 -13.74 -6.08
C THR A 12 -9.21 -12.56 -5.13
N SER A 13 -9.00 -12.83 -3.84
CA SER A 13 -8.33 -11.88 -2.96
C SER A 13 -7.05 -11.51 -3.68
N LEU A 14 -7.02 -10.31 -4.26
CA LEU A 14 -5.81 -9.70 -4.79
C LEU A 14 -4.84 -9.59 -3.63
N SER A 15 -3.98 -10.60 -3.50
CA SER A 15 -2.73 -10.52 -2.79
C SER A 15 -1.89 -9.46 -3.51
N ILE A 16 -2.04 -8.18 -3.14
CA ILE A 16 -1.03 -7.15 -3.41
C ILE A 16 0.13 -7.41 -2.43
N GLY A 17 0.76 -8.56 -2.61
CA GLY A 17 1.96 -8.98 -1.91
C GLY A 17 3.07 -9.10 -2.95
N CYS A 18 3.92 -8.08 -2.97
CA CYS A 18 5.30 -8.10 -3.46
C CYS A 18 5.54 -8.64 -4.88
N SER A 19 5.62 -7.75 -5.88
CA SER A 19 6.46 -7.97 -7.06
C SER A 19 6.71 -6.66 -7.79
N ASN A 20 7.93 -6.14 -7.71
CA ASN A 20 8.84 -6.10 -8.85
C ASN A 20 10.23 -5.69 -8.37
N GLU A 21 11.19 -6.51 -8.75
CA GLU A 21 12.61 -6.23 -8.71
C GLU A 21 12.93 -4.92 -9.45
N ASP A 22 13.56 -3.94 -8.80
CA ASP A 22 14.57 -3.05 -9.38
C ASP A 22 15.16 -2.14 -8.28
N ASP A 23 16.48 -1.99 -8.31
CA ASP A 23 17.32 -1.10 -7.50
C ASP A 23 16.66 0.19 -6.97
N GLY A 24 16.82 0.47 -5.67
CA GLY A 24 16.92 1.86 -5.23
C GLY A 24 16.42 2.19 -3.83
N THR A 25 15.20 1.81 -3.45
CA THR A 25 14.65 2.28 -2.16
C THR A 25 13.55 1.40 -1.58
N LYS A 26 13.58 1.25 -0.24
CA LYS A 26 12.61 0.45 0.50
C LYS A 26 11.26 1.17 0.49
N CYS A 27 10.24 0.53 -0.09
CA CYS A 27 8.87 1.02 -0.08
C CYS A 27 7.99 0.14 0.80
N GLU A 28 7.16 0.78 1.61
CA GLU A 28 6.12 0.14 2.42
C GLU A 28 4.75 0.52 1.85
N SER A 29 3.82 -0.41 1.82
CA SER A 29 2.48 -0.16 1.28
C SER A 29 1.40 -0.91 2.03
N CYS A 30 0.19 -0.35 2.05
CA CYS A 30 -1.02 -1.01 2.52
C CYS A 30 -2.22 -0.56 1.68
N THR A 31 -3.25 -1.38 1.65
CA THR A 31 -4.54 -1.02 1.08
C THR A 31 -5.57 -1.07 2.19
N SER A 32 -6.31 0.03 2.37
CA SER A 32 -7.33 0.16 3.40
C SER A 32 -8.56 -0.68 3.09
N GLN A 33 -9.45 -0.82 4.08
CA GLN A 33 -10.74 -1.49 3.86
C GLN A 33 -11.67 -0.70 2.93
N ALA A 34 -11.47 0.61 2.80
CA ALA A 34 -12.18 1.44 1.83
C ALA A 34 -11.62 1.30 0.40
N GLY A 35 -10.49 0.61 0.23
CA GLY A 35 -9.86 0.35 -1.07
C GLY A 35 -8.77 1.35 -1.46
N THR A 36 -8.45 2.32 -0.59
CA THR A 36 -7.36 3.28 -0.84
C THR A 36 -6.01 2.61 -0.62
N THR A 37 -5.09 2.77 -1.58
CA THR A 37 -3.72 2.28 -1.42
C THR A 37 -2.80 3.41 -0.99
N PHE A 38 -2.11 3.19 0.13
CA PHE A 38 -1.09 4.06 0.68
C PHE A 38 0.28 3.41 0.44
N ARG A 39 1.22 4.18 -0.11
CA ARG A 39 2.59 3.72 -0.35
C ARG A 39 3.58 4.78 0.07
N ILE A 40 4.51 4.45 0.95
CA ILE A 40 5.63 5.32 1.30
C ILE A 40 6.91 4.69 0.80
N CYS A 41 7.77 5.48 0.16
CA CYS A 41 9.08 5.05 -0.31
C CYS A 41 10.12 6.00 0.26
N GLU A 42 11.22 5.47 0.78
CA GLU A 42 12.40 6.30 1.00
C GLU A 42 12.94 6.80 -0.36
N ASN A 43 13.58 7.95 -0.39
CA ASN A 43 14.28 8.53 -1.54
C ASN A 43 15.79 8.44 -1.30
N SER A 44 16.60 8.59 -2.34
CA SER A 44 18.08 8.53 -2.21
C SER A 44 18.68 9.61 -1.31
N ASN A 45 17.93 10.68 -1.02
CA ASN A 45 18.33 11.76 -0.10
C ASN A 45 17.93 11.50 1.36
N GLY A 46 17.24 10.38 1.65
CA GLY A 46 16.76 10.02 2.99
C GLY A 46 15.40 10.61 3.38
N ASP A 47 14.77 11.41 2.52
CA ASP A 47 13.36 11.80 2.67
C ASP A 47 12.44 10.69 2.19
N TYR A 48 11.14 10.82 2.43
CA TYR A 48 10.15 9.81 2.10
C TYR A 48 9.06 10.38 1.18
N LYS A 49 8.70 9.66 0.13
CA LYS A 49 7.56 9.98 -0.74
C LYS A 49 6.36 9.13 -0.36
N LEU A 50 5.34 9.75 0.23
CA LEU A 50 4.04 9.12 0.47
C LEU A 50 3.13 9.35 -0.73
N VAL A 51 2.49 8.29 -1.22
CA VAL A 51 1.53 8.28 -2.32
C VAL A 51 0.22 7.73 -1.79
N THR A 52 -0.88 8.40 -2.09
CA THR A 52 -2.25 8.00 -1.72
C THR A 52 -3.15 8.24 -2.91
N GLY A 53 -3.60 7.17 -3.57
CA GLY A 53 -4.32 7.28 -4.84
C GLY A 53 -3.50 8.05 -5.89
N ASP A 54 -4.06 9.14 -6.42
CA ASP A 54 -3.43 10.02 -7.41
C ASP A 54 -2.57 11.14 -6.79
N GLU A 55 -2.58 11.27 -5.46
CA GLU A 55 -1.85 12.31 -4.76
C GLU A 55 -0.51 11.79 -4.23
N SER A 56 0.50 12.67 -4.18
CA SER A 56 1.74 12.35 -3.50
C SER A 56 2.31 13.55 -2.75
N ARG A 57 2.92 13.28 -1.60
CA ARG A 57 3.60 14.26 -0.76
C ARG A 57 4.99 13.75 -0.40
N THR A 58 5.92 14.69 -0.24
CA THR A 58 7.23 14.42 0.36
C THR A 58 7.14 14.66 1.86
N ILE A 59 7.67 13.74 2.64
CA ILE A 59 7.83 13.81 4.10
C ILE A 59 9.33 13.86 4.35
N THR A 60 9.79 14.88 5.05
CA THR A 60 11.20 15.02 5.38
C THR A 60 11.63 13.97 6.40
N LYS A 61 12.93 13.69 6.47
CA LYS A 61 13.48 12.82 7.52
C LYS A 61 13.18 13.32 8.94
N GLU A 62 13.14 14.64 9.14
CA GLU A 62 12.83 15.28 10.43
C GLU A 62 11.37 15.01 10.85
N GLU A 63 10.43 15.10 9.92
CA GLU A 63 9.03 14.73 10.16
C GLU A 63 8.82 13.23 10.45
N MET A 64 9.80 12.40 10.06
CA MET A 64 9.79 10.95 10.30
C MET A 64 10.53 10.56 11.60
N GLU A 65 11.07 11.52 12.35
CA GLU A 65 11.75 11.21 13.61
C GLU A 65 10.80 10.55 14.61
N GLY A 66 11.21 9.39 15.12
CA GLY A 66 10.41 8.62 16.08
C GLY A 66 9.31 7.74 15.47
N THR A 67 9.15 7.73 14.15
CA THR A 67 8.24 6.80 13.45
C THR A 67 8.99 5.98 12.40
N THR A 68 8.29 5.01 11.81
CA THR A 68 8.82 4.21 10.70
C THR A 68 7.90 4.33 9.49
N PRO A 69 8.41 4.17 8.26
CA PRO A 69 7.57 4.21 7.07
C PRO A 69 6.41 3.21 7.14
N THR A 70 6.66 2.00 7.67
CA THR A 70 5.62 1.00 7.92
C THR A 70 4.55 1.52 8.87
N ALA A 71 4.92 2.13 10.01
CA ALA A 71 3.96 2.66 10.98
C ALA A 71 3.06 3.73 10.36
N VAL A 72 3.64 4.70 9.64
CA VAL A 72 2.89 5.78 8.97
C VAL A 72 1.85 5.22 8.00
N VAL A 73 2.25 4.27 7.16
CA VAL A 73 1.36 3.65 6.18
C VAL A 73 0.27 2.82 6.87
N GLN A 74 0.60 2.04 7.89
CA GLN A 74 -0.37 1.25 8.64
C GLN A 74 -1.39 2.11 9.38
N GLU A 75 -0.97 3.22 10.00
CA GLU A 75 -1.88 4.17 10.66
C GLU A 75 -2.85 4.80 9.66
N ALA A 76 -2.36 5.21 8.48
CA ALA A 76 -3.20 5.75 7.42
C ALA A 76 -4.24 4.73 6.93
N CYS A 77 -3.85 3.47 6.71
CA CYS A 77 -4.78 2.41 6.36
C CYS A 77 -5.79 2.08 7.45
N ALA A 78 -5.37 2.13 8.72
CA ALA A 78 -6.26 1.85 9.84
C ALA A 78 -7.29 2.96 10.06
N ALA A 79 -6.94 4.20 9.71
CA ALA A 79 -7.80 5.37 9.76
C ALA A 79 -8.81 5.41 8.60
N ASP A 80 -8.43 4.96 7.42
CA ASP A 80 -9.29 4.94 6.24
C ASP A 80 -10.28 3.76 6.28
N ARG A 81 -11.46 4.01 6.86
CA ARG A 81 -12.54 3.02 7.03
C ARG A 81 -13.77 3.41 6.23
N PRO A 82 -14.47 2.43 5.60
CA PRO A 82 -15.77 2.68 5.02
C PRO A 82 -16.77 3.06 6.13
N LEU A 83 -17.65 4.03 5.82
CA LEU A 83 -18.74 4.51 6.69
C LEU A 83 -19.82 3.44 6.90
#